data_AF-A0A1F9LJC4-F1
#
_entry.id   AF-A0A1F9LJC4-F1
#
_cell.length_a   1.000
_cell.length_b   1.000
_cell.length_c   1.000
_cell.angle_alpha   90.00
_cell.angle_beta   90.00
_cell.angle_gamma   90.00
#
_symmetry.space_group_name_H-M   'P 1'
#
loop_
_entity.id
_entity.type
_entity.pdbx_description
1 polymer ?
#
loop_
_entity_poly.entity_id
_entity_poly.type
_entity_poly.pdbx_seq_one_letter_code
_entity_poly.pdbx_strand_id
1 'polypeptide(L)'
;MANKVIAKTLNKNIEISTIGDIEKDDLFWSIKGKLFDLLITDIEIYNYLENMASEKMKFLKISRTKRNILIEYGYIIEETSAALYVTEIKGFSTEIYISKLNGFIDYLQEQHESKIASFVGGEKIKRKFLSWDEIGIKI
;
A
#
# COMPACT_ATOMS: atom_id res chain seq x y z
N MET A 1 -29.98 -1.27 29.12
CA MET A 1 -30.28 -0.52 27.89
C MET A 1 -29.31 -1.01 26.81
N ALA A 2 -29.79 -1.77 25.83
CA ALA A 2 -28.97 -2.25 24.72
C ALA A 2 -28.95 -1.18 23.63
N ASN A 3 -27.76 -0.66 23.32
CA ASN A 3 -27.57 0.22 22.16
C ASN A 3 -27.80 -0.60 20.90
N LYS A 4 -28.99 -0.44 20.33
CA LYS A 4 -29.40 -1.03 19.05
C LYS A 4 -28.69 -0.25 17.95
N VAL A 5 -27.53 -0.73 17.49
CA VAL A 5 -26.92 -0.20 16.27
C VAL A 5 -27.84 -0.60 15.12
N ILE A 6 -28.62 0.37 14.64
CA ILE A 6 -29.39 0.24 13.41
C ILE A 6 -28.37 0.26 12.27
N ALA A 7 -27.85 -0.91 11.89
CA ALA A 7 -27.15 -1.06 10.63
C ALA A 7 -28.21 -0.99 9.52
N LYS A 8 -28.51 0.24 9.08
CA LYS A 8 -29.27 0.50 7.86
C LYS A 8 -28.47 -0.17 6.74
N THR A 9 -29.05 -1.20 6.15
CA THR A 9 -28.45 -2.04 5.11
C THR A 9 -27.86 -1.14 4.04
N LEU A 10 -26.52 -1.03 4.02
CA LEU A 10 -25.83 -0.35 2.94
C LEU A 10 -26.00 -1.25 1.72
N ASN A 11 -26.84 -0.85 0.75
CA ASN A 11 -26.81 -1.37 -0.62
C ASN A 11 -25.47 -0.98 -1.27
N LYS A 12 -24.38 -1.53 -0.76
CA LYS A 12 -23.04 -1.37 -1.28
C LYS A 12 -22.61 -2.71 -1.84
N ASN A 13 -22.09 -2.68 -3.06
CA ASN A 13 -21.38 -3.82 -3.62
C ASN A 13 -20.11 -4.01 -2.78
N ILE A 14 -20.00 -5.14 -2.09
CA ILE A 14 -18.81 -5.52 -1.35
C ILE A 14 -18.07 -6.55 -2.21
N GLU A 15 -16.85 -6.20 -2.60
CA GLU A 15 -15.90 -7.12 -3.21
C GLU A 15 -14.93 -7.60 -2.14
N ILE A 16 -14.73 -8.92 -2.04
CA ILE A 16 -13.73 -9.52 -1.16
C ILE A 16 -12.71 -10.19 -2.08
N SER A 17 -11.47 -9.73 -2.00
CA SER A 17 -10.37 -10.20 -2.83
C SER A 17 -9.17 -10.54 -1.96
N THR A 18 -8.45 -11.60 -2.33
CA THR A 18 -7.18 -11.96 -1.70
C THR A 18 -6.01 -11.46 -2.54
N ILE A 19 -4.80 -11.41 -1.97
CA ILE A 19 -3.60 -11.09 -2.76
C ILE A 19 -3.42 -12.07 -3.93
N GLY A 20 -3.71 -13.36 -3.71
CA GLY A 20 -3.64 -14.38 -4.75
C GLY A 20 -4.67 -14.20 -5.88
N ASP A 21 -5.74 -13.44 -5.66
CA ASP A 21 -6.67 -13.06 -6.73
C ASP A 21 -6.12 -11.89 -7.55
N ILE A 22 -5.43 -10.95 -6.90
CA ILE A 22 -4.78 -9.81 -7.54
C ILE A 22 -3.57 -10.28 -8.37
N GLU A 23 -2.80 -11.25 -7.87
CA GLU A 23 -1.62 -11.83 -8.54
C GLU A 23 -1.94 -12.58 -9.83
N LYS A 24 -3.22 -12.85 -10.13
CA LYS A 24 -3.63 -13.44 -11.42
C LYS A 24 -3.64 -12.42 -12.56
N ASP A 25 -3.53 -11.13 -12.25
CA ASP A 25 -3.56 -10.04 -13.23
C ASP A 25 -2.14 -9.57 -13.58
N ASP A 26 -1.81 -9.57 -14.87
CA ASP A 26 -0.50 -9.13 -15.37
C ASP A 26 -0.19 -7.67 -15.02
N LEU A 27 -1.21 -6.82 -14.85
CA LEU A 27 -1.03 -5.43 -14.46
C LEU A 27 -0.44 -5.31 -13.05
N PHE A 28 -0.79 -6.20 -12.13
CA PHE A 28 -0.18 -6.24 -10.80
C PHE A 28 1.32 -6.51 -10.89
N TRP A 29 1.72 -7.53 -11.66
CA TRP A 29 3.13 -7.85 -11.87
C TRP A 29 3.89 -6.75 -12.60
N SER A 30 3.25 -6.06 -13.54
CA SER A 30 3.84 -4.90 -14.20
C SER A 30 4.12 -3.76 -13.21
N ILE A 31 3.17 -3.43 -12.32
CA ILE A 31 3.38 -2.43 -11.26
C ILE A 31 4.52 -2.85 -10.34
N LYS A 32 4.50 -4.11 -9.87
CA LYS A 32 5.53 -4.66 -8.97
C LYS A 32 6.93 -4.60 -9.60
N GLY A 33 7.05 -4.96 -10.87
CA GLY A 33 8.31 -4.87 -11.63
C GLY A 33 8.83 -3.44 -11.72
N LYS A 34 7.98 -2.48 -12.11
CA LYS A 34 8.36 -1.06 -12.21
C LYS A 34 8.79 -0.46 -10.86
N LEU A 35 8.17 -0.89 -9.76
CA LEU A 35 8.59 -0.48 -8.42
C LEU A 35 9.97 -1.03 -8.05
N PHE A 36 10.30 -2.27 -8.44
CA PHE A 36 11.66 -2.78 -8.28
C PHE A 36 12.67 -2.02 -9.12
N ASP A 37 12.32 -1.68 -10.37
CA ASP A 37 13.19 -0.87 -11.24
C ASP A 37 13.48 0.50 -10.65
N LEU A 38 12.53 1.12 -9.94
CA LEU A 38 12.78 2.36 -9.19
C LEU A 38 13.87 2.19 -8.13
N LEU A 39 13.87 1.09 -7.38
CA LEU A 39 14.88 0.87 -6.34
C LEU A 39 16.29 0.72 -6.92
N ILE A 40 16.40 0.30 -8.17
CA ILE A 40 17.68 0.15 -8.87
C ILE A 40 18.12 1.48 -9.45
N THR A 41 17.18 2.27 -9.97
CA THR A 41 17.46 3.47 -10.77
C THR A 41 17.45 4.77 -9.97
N ASP A 42 16.81 4.79 -8.81
CA ASP A 42 16.65 5.98 -7.97
C ASP A 42 17.20 5.76 -6.55
N ILE A 43 18.35 6.39 -6.29
CA ILE A 43 19.07 6.24 -5.02
C ILE A 43 18.32 6.86 -3.83
N GLU A 44 17.50 7.89 -4.05
CA GLU A 44 16.75 8.54 -2.98
C GLU A 44 15.64 7.61 -2.50
N ILE A 45 14.89 7.05 -3.45
CA ILE A 45 13.83 6.07 -3.17
C ILE A 45 14.43 4.81 -2.53
N TYR A 46 15.55 4.32 -3.04
CA TYR A 46 16.27 3.19 -2.45
C TYR A 46 16.62 3.46 -0.98
N ASN A 47 17.21 4.62 -0.67
CA ASN A 47 17.61 4.98 0.68
C ASN A 47 16.41 5.13 1.62
N TYR A 48 15.29 5.68 1.13
CA TYR A 48 14.05 5.77 1.90
C TYR A 48 13.54 4.37 2.29
N LEU A 49 13.46 3.46 1.31
CA LEU A 49 12.99 2.10 1.55
C LEU A 49 13.94 1.29 2.43
N GLU A 50 15.26 1.45 2.27
CA GLU A 50 16.30 0.88 3.14
C GLU A 50 16.13 1.31 4.60
N ASN A 51 15.86 2.60 4.83
CA ASN A 51 15.61 3.13 6.16
C ASN A 51 14.32 2.55 6.75
N MET A 52 13.22 2.59 6.01
CA MET A 52 11.92 2.08 6.46
C MET A 52 11.99 0.59 6.82
N ALA A 53 12.63 -0.21 5.98
CA ALA A 53 12.84 -1.63 6.24
C ALA A 53 13.74 -1.85 7.48
N SER A 54 14.81 -1.06 7.63
CA SER A 54 15.68 -1.12 8.82
C SER A 54 14.94 -0.78 10.11
N GLU A 55 14.07 0.22 10.10
CA GLU A 55 13.25 0.61 11.25
C GLU A 55 12.27 -0.50 11.63
N LYS A 56 11.60 -1.10 10.65
CA LYS A 56 10.67 -2.21 10.88
C LYS A 56 11.39 -3.44 11.44
N MET A 57 12.58 -3.76 10.94
CA MET A 57 13.40 -4.84 11.50
C MET A 57 13.80 -4.58 12.96
N LYS A 58 14.16 -3.34 13.31
CA LYS A 58 14.45 -2.95 14.70
C LYS A 58 13.22 -3.12 15.59
N PHE A 59 12.05 -2.65 15.13
CA PHE A 59 10.78 -2.80 15.84
C PHE A 59 10.43 -4.27 16.10
N LEU A 60 10.60 -5.13 15.09
CA LEU A 60 10.37 -6.57 15.18
C LEU A 60 11.48 -7.33 15.92
N LYS A 61 12.56 -6.65 16.34
CA LYS A 61 13.76 -7.23 16.98
C LYS A 61 14.41 -8.34 16.14
N ILE A 62 14.39 -8.19 14.81
CA ILE A 62 14.99 -9.11 13.85
C ILE A 62 16.40 -8.64 13.49
N SER A 63 17.37 -9.56 13.46
CA SER A 63 18.73 -9.24 13.04
C SER A 63 18.80 -8.78 11.59
N ARG A 64 19.55 -7.70 11.35
CA ARG A 64 19.81 -7.18 10.02
C ARG A 64 20.78 -8.10 9.27
N THR A 65 20.24 -8.90 8.35
CA THR A 65 21.01 -9.72 7.41
C THR A 65 20.61 -9.34 5.98
N LYS A 66 21.50 -9.61 5.01
CA LYS A 66 21.19 -9.40 3.58
C LYS A 66 19.90 -10.12 3.15
N ARG A 67 19.63 -11.31 3.69
CA ARG A 67 18.41 -12.05 3.39
C ARG A 67 17.17 -11.36 3.95
N ASN A 68 17.21 -10.98 5.23
CA ASN A 68 16.05 -10.40 5.90
C ASN A 68 15.68 -9.02 5.32
N ILE A 69 16.68 -8.22 4.96
CA ILE A 69 16.42 -6.92 4.34
C ILE A 69 15.77 -7.08 2.95
N LEU A 70 16.22 -8.04 2.15
CA LEU A 70 15.61 -8.34 0.85
C LEU A 70 14.17 -8.86 0.98
N ILE A 71 13.88 -9.66 2.01
CA ILE A 71 12.51 -10.09 2.30
C ILE A 71 11.63 -8.88 2.64
N GLU A 72 12.12 -7.97 3.48
CA GLU A 72 11.37 -6.77 3.85
C GLU A 72 11.14 -5.85 2.63
N TYR A 73 12.13 -5.74 1.73
CA TYR A 73 11.95 -5.02 0.47
C TYR A 73 10.85 -5.63 -0.38
N GLY A 74 10.87 -6.97 -0.53
CA GLY A 74 9.83 -7.68 -1.26
C GLY A 74 8.45 -7.43 -0.68
N TYR A 75 8.33 -7.47 0.64
CA TYR A 75 7.07 -7.23 1.35
C TYR A 75 6.55 -5.80 1.14
N ILE A 76 7.39 -4.78 1.36
CA ILE A 76 7.03 -3.37 1.16
C ILE A 76 6.57 -3.11 -0.28
N ILE A 77 7.30 -3.66 -1.25
CA ILE A 77 7.00 -3.51 -2.67
C ILE A 77 5.69 -4.21 -3.02
N GLU A 78 5.42 -5.39 -2.47
CA GLU A 78 4.17 -6.11 -2.65
C GLU A 78 2.97 -5.35 -2.07
N GLU A 79 3.07 -4.85 -0.84
CA GLU A 79 2.02 -4.02 -0.22
C GLU A 79 1.73 -2.77 -1.07
N THR A 80 2.78 -2.08 -1.51
CA THR A 80 2.67 -0.87 -2.34
C THR A 80 2.05 -1.19 -3.70
N SER A 81 2.43 -2.33 -4.31
CA SER A 81 1.86 -2.80 -5.58
C SER A 81 0.38 -3.11 -5.45
N ALA A 82 -0.02 -3.79 -4.38
CA ALA A 82 -1.40 -4.15 -4.12
C ALA A 82 -2.25 -2.89 -3.91
N ALA A 83 -1.75 -1.95 -3.13
CA ALA A 83 -2.41 -0.68 -2.90
C ALA A 83 -2.55 0.11 -4.22
N LEU A 84 -1.50 0.21 -5.05
CA LEU A 84 -1.59 0.84 -6.39
C LEU A 84 -2.59 0.13 -7.31
N TYR A 85 -2.59 -1.19 -7.33
CA TYR A 85 -3.51 -1.95 -8.15
C TYR A 85 -4.98 -1.70 -7.74
N VAL A 86 -5.28 -1.77 -6.44
CA VAL A 86 -6.63 -1.55 -5.92
C VAL A 86 -7.11 -0.13 -6.22
N THR A 87 -6.26 0.88 -6.08
CA THR A 87 -6.73 2.25 -6.33
C THR A 87 -6.73 2.60 -7.81
N GLU A 88 -5.62 2.39 -8.53
CA GLU A 88 -5.46 2.91 -9.88
C GLU A 88 -6.07 1.99 -10.95
N ILE A 89 -6.12 0.67 -10.70
CA ILE A 89 -6.68 -0.29 -11.67
C ILE A 89 -8.13 -0.61 -11.34
N LYS A 90 -8.45 -0.88 -10.06
CA LYS A 90 -9.82 -1.21 -9.64
C LYS A 90 -10.68 0.01 -9.33
N GLY A 91 -10.09 1.21 -9.23
CA GLY A 91 -10.84 2.46 -9.10
C GLY A 91 -11.25 2.83 -7.67
N PHE A 92 -10.72 2.15 -6.65
CA PHE A 92 -11.05 2.49 -5.26
C PHE A 92 -10.26 3.73 -4.82
N SER A 93 -10.94 4.84 -4.53
CA SER A 93 -10.26 6.11 -4.22
C SER A 93 -9.90 6.30 -2.74
N THR A 94 -10.32 5.41 -1.85
CA THR A 94 -10.11 5.53 -0.41
C THR A 94 -9.64 4.21 0.19
N GLU A 95 -8.57 4.28 0.97
CA GLU A 95 -8.04 3.14 1.73
C GLU A 95 -8.20 3.41 3.22
N ILE A 96 -8.66 2.39 3.95
CA ILE A 96 -8.97 2.47 5.37
C ILE A 96 -8.11 1.45 6.12
N TYR A 97 -7.23 1.94 6.98
CA TYR A 97 -6.32 1.14 7.79
C TYR A 97 -6.70 1.19 9.27
N ILE A 98 -6.28 0.20 10.06
CA ILE A 98 -6.51 0.20 11.52
C ILE A 98 -5.87 1.45 12.16
N SER A 99 -4.61 1.71 11.81
CA SER A 99 -3.84 2.86 12.27
C SER A 99 -3.29 3.64 11.09
N LYS A 100 -3.10 4.95 11.25
CA LYS A 100 -2.41 5.78 10.27
C LYS A 100 -0.94 5.36 10.21
N LEU A 101 -0.54 4.74 9.12
CA LEU A 101 0.83 4.34 8.86
C LEU A 101 1.31 5.14 7.65
N ASN A 102 2.45 5.83 7.80
CA ASN A 102 3.15 6.44 6.66
C ASN A 102 3.89 5.30 5.95
N GLY A 103 3.23 4.67 4.99
CA GLY A 103 3.81 3.61 4.19
C GLY A 103 4.69 4.16 3.07
N PHE A 104 5.36 3.24 2.37
CA PHE A 104 6.12 3.60 1.17
C PHE A 104 5.24 4.25 0.10
N ILE A 105 3.96 3.86 0.04
CA ILE A 105 3.02 4.44 -0.90
C ILE A 105 2.69 5.90 -0.60
N ASP A 106 2.58 6.29 0.67
CA ASP A 106 2.39 7.69 1.07
C ASP A 106 3.58 8.53 0.62
N TYR A 107 4.80 8.04 0.86
CA TYR A 107 6.02 8.71 0.41
C TYR A 107 6.07 8.89 -1.11
N LEU A 108 5.77 7.81 -1.87
CA LEU A 108 5.73 7.90 -3.33
C LEU A 108 4.63 8.86 -3.81
N GLN A 109 3.47 8.90 -3.14
CA GLN A 109 2.38 9.78 -3.50
C GLN A 109 2.71 11.26 -3.24
N GLU A 110 3.36 11.57 -2.14
CA GLU A 110 3.67 12.95 -1.76
C GLU A 110 4.88 13.51 -2.51
N GLN A 111 5.91 12.69 -2.73
CA GLN A 111 7.20 13.15 -3.24
C GLN A 111 7.44 12.76 -4.70
N HIS A 112 6.79 11.69 -5.19
CA HIS A 112 7.10 11.05 -6.47
C HIS A 112 5.84 10.73 -7.31
N GLU A 113 4.81 11.58 -7.22
CA GLU A 113 3.50 11.36 -7.86
C GLU A 113 3.60 11.05 -9.37
N SER A 114 4.50 11.73 -10.08
CA SER A 114 4.70 11.53 -11.52
C SER A 114 5.22 10.13 -11.86
N LYS A 115 6.00 9.50 -10.98
CA LYS A 115 6.49 8.13 -11.16
C LYS A 115 5.34 7.14 -11.03
N ILE A 116 4.45 7.33 -10.05
CA ILE A 116 3.23 6.51 -9.90
C ILE A 116 2.38 6.53 -11.18
N ALA A 117 2.14 7.71 -11.75
CA ALA A 117 1.35 7.84 -12.98
C ALA A 117 1.95 7.02 -14.15
N SER A 118 3.29 6.97 -14.25
CA SER A 118 3.98 6.16 -15.26
C SER A 118 3.79 4.65 -15.08
N PHE A 119 3.50 4.19 -13.86
CA PHE A 119 3.30 2.77 -13.57
C PHE A 119 1.96 2.28 -14.07
N VAL A 120 0.93 3.09 -13.86
CA VAL A 120 -0.47 2.71 -14.05
C VAL A 120 -1.04 3.15 -15.39
N GLY A 121 -0.28 3.94 -16.17
CA GLY A 121 -0.57 4.19 -17.59
C GLY A 121 -1.81 5.04 -17.84
N GLY A 122 -2.24 5.85 -16.88
CA GLY A 122 -3.47 6.65 -16.96
C GLY A 122 -3.53 7.83 -16.00
N GLU A 123 -4.67 8.51 -15.98
CA GLU A 123 -4.95 9.58 -15.02
C GLU A 123 -5.05 9.00 -13.61
N LYS A 124 -4.30 9.60 -12.69
CA LYS A 124 -4.21 9.16 -11.29
C LYS A 124 -5.53 9.41 -10.56
N ILE A 125 -5.92 8.46 -9.72
CA ILE A 125 -7.01 8.68 -8.76
C ILE A 125 -6.49 9.49 -7.58
N LYS A 126 -7.24 10.52 -7.18
CA LYS A 126 -6.96 11.25 -5.94
C LYS A 126 -7.26 10.35 -4.74
N ARG A 127 -6.23 9.67 -4.25
CA ARG A 127 -6.31 8.75 -3.11
C ARG A 127 -6.52 9.50 -1.80
N LYS A 128 -7.27 8.86 -0.91
CA LYS A 128 -7.43 9.27 0.47
C LYS A 128 -7.10 8.11 1.41
N PHE A 129 -6.10 8.31 2.25
CA PHE A 129 -5.78 7.38 3.32
C PHE A 129 -6.51 7.80 4.59
N LEU A 130 -7.20 6.85 5.22
CA LEU A 130 -7.95 7.03 6.46
C LEU A 130 -7.57 5.93 7.45
N SER A 131 -7.60 6.27 8.72
CA SER A 131 -7.51 5.33 9.84
C SER A 131 -8.89 5.08 10.47
N TRP A 132 -9.01 4.00 11.27
CA TRP A 132 -10.24 3.69 12.01
C TRP A 132 -10.66 4.84 12.93
N ASP A 133 -9.70 5.47 13.62
CA ASP A 133 -9.94 6.62 14.47
C ASP A 133 -10.54 7.80 13.68
N GLU A 134 -10.03 8.08 12.48
CA GLU A 134 -10.50 9.17 11.60
C GLU A 134 -11.93 8.94 11.08
N ILE A 135 -12.39 7.69 11.04
CA ILE A 135 -13.77 7.33 10.64
C ILE A 135 -14.66 6.94 11.82
N GLY A 136 -14.19 7.15 13.06
CA GLY A 136 -14.97 6.95 14.29
C GLY A 136 -15.15 5.49 14.72
N ILE A 137 -14.31 4.56 14.23
CA ILE A 137 -14.26 3.18 14.71
C ILE A 137 -13.24 3.08 15.85
N LYS A 138 -13.68 2.64 17.02
CA LYS A 138 -12.83 2.36 18.19
C LYS A 138 -12.77 0.85 18.42
N ILE A 139 -11.56 0.30 18.61
CA ILE A 139 -11.33 -1.10 19.01
C ILE A 139 -11.20 -1.18 20.52
#